data_AF-A0A7X0JPG7-F1
#
_entry.id   AF-A0A7X0JPG7-F1
#
_cell.length_a   1.000
_cell.length_b   1.000
_cell.length_c   1.000
_cell.angle_alpha   90.00
_cell.angle_beta   90.00
_cell.angle_gamma   90.00
#
_symmetry.space_group_name_H-M   'P 1'
#
loop_
_entity.id
_entity.type
_entity.pdbx_description
1 polymer ?
#
loop_
_entity_poly.entity_id
_entity_poly.type
_entity_poly.pdbx_seq_one_letter_code
_entity_poly.pdbx_strand_id
1 'polypeptide(L)'
;MTAEVISLGQLSMWYNNLKNRPDRQAIAKVYGLDESVLVSLAHHLTYIRNICAHHGRLWNKQVTVKMIVPTSPASLKLAMNGNAQGRVYNTIAVLGYLMDIVAPNNQWREQIAGLMDSCPLADQAAMGFPSNWKNLPAWD
;
A
#
# COMPACT_ATOMS: atom_id res chain seq x y z
N MET A 1 -17.02 -17.56 5.68
CA MET A 1 -17.27 -16.56 6.73
C MET A 1 -16.08 -16.33 7.69
N THR A 2 -15.08 -17.20 7.82
CA THR A 2 -13.94 -16.96 8.74
C THR A 2 -13.16 -15.67 8.44
N ALA A 3 -12.95 -15.35 7.16
CA ALA A 3 -12.23 -14.14 6.74
C ALA A 3 -12.93 -12.82 7.12
N GLU A 4 -14.25 -12.84 7.34
CA GLU A 4 -15.05 -11.64 7.67
C GLU A 4 -14.98 -11.29 9.17
N VAL A 5 -14.58 -12.25 10.01
CA VAL A 5 -14.56 -12.11 11.47
C VAL A 5 -13.15 -11.86 12.01
N ILE A 6 -12.11 -12.34 11.32
CA ILE A 6 -10.73 -12.16 11.75
C ILE A 6 -10.23 -10.74 11.46
N SER A 7 -9.35 -10.24 12.33
CA SER A 7 -8.69 -8.96 12.10
C SER A 7 -7.73 -9.01 10.91
N LEU A 8 -7.45 -7.86 10.30
CA LEU A 8 -6.44 -7.74 9.24
C LEU A 8 -5.06 -8.27 9.68
N GLY A 9 -4.69 -8.08 10.95
CA GLY A 9 -3.44 -8.62 11.48
C GLY A 9 -3.42 -10.14 11.58
N GLN A 10 -4.54 -10.77 11.97
CA GLN A 10 -4.66 -12.23 11.94
C GLN A 10 -4.61 -12.76 10.51
N LEU A 11 -5.27 -12.09 9.56
CA LEU A 11 -5.21 -12.46 8.15
C LEU A 11 -3.77 -12.37 7.60
N SER A 12 -3.04 -11.30 7.93
CA SER A 12 -1.62 -11.14 7.58
C SER A 12 -0.76 -12.27 8.14
N MET A 13 -0.96 -12.63 9.42
CA MET A 13 -0.24 -13.76 10.04
C MET A 13 -0.59 -15.10 9.39
N TRP A 14 -1.87 -15.37 9.12
CA TRP A 14 -2.32 -16.62 8.50
C TRP A 14 -1.73 -16.79 7.10
N TYR A 15 -1.78 -15.73 6.29
CA TYR A 15 -1.18 -15.75 4.97
C TYR A 15 0.33 -16.02 5.02
N ASN A 16 1.06 -15.34 5.91
CA ASN A 16 2.49 -15.57 6.12
C ASN A 16 2.80 -17.01 6.60
N ASN A 17 1.92 -17.57 7.43
CA ASN A 17 2.10 -18.89 8.05
C ASN A 17 1.65 -20.06 7.16
N LEU A 18 1.10 -19.80 5.96
CA LEU A 18 0.87 -20.85 4.98
C LEU A 18 2.18 -21.57 4.69
N LYS A 19 2.25 -22.87 5.01
CA LYS A 19 3.49 -23.65 4.92
C LYS A 19 4.06 -23.70 3.50
N ASN A 20 3.20 -23.91 2.52
CA ASN A 20 3.62 -24.11 1.14
C ASN A 20 3.70 -22.77 0.42
N ARG A 21 4.88 -22.44 -0.13
CA ARG A 21 5.07 -21.28 -1.00
C ARG A 21 4.09 -21.23 -2.17
N PRO A 22 3.77 -22.35 -2.86
CA PRO A 22 2.79 -22.33 -3.95
C PRO A 22 1.41 -21.80 -3.54
N ASP A 23 0.95 -22.09 -2.32
CA ASP A 23 -0.34 -21.60 -1.83
C ASP A 23 -0.31 -20.08 -1.66
N ARG A 24 0.77 -19.55 -1.07
CA ARG A 24 0.95 -18.10 -0.96
C ARG A 24 1.04 -17.44 -2.34
N GLN A 25 1.80 -18.06 -3.25
CA GLN A 25 1.96 -17.54 -4.61
C GLN A 25 0.65 -17.56 -5.41
N ALA A 26 -0.21 -18.57 -5.21
CA ALA A 26 -1.52 -18.62 -5.85
C ALA A 26 -2.39 -17.42 -5.45
N ILE A 27 -2.35 -17.03 -4.17
CA ILE A 27 -3.04 -15.83 -3.66
C ILE A 27 -2.38 -14.55 -4.22
N ALA A 28 -1.05 -14.46 -4.17
CA ALA A 28 -0.32 -13.29 -4.66
C ALA A 28 -0.50 -13.03 -6.16
N LYS A 29 -0.72 -14.09 -6.94
CA LYS A 29 -0.96 -14.01 -8.38
C LYS A 29 -2.24 -13.24 -8.72
N VAL A 30 -3.26 -13.25 -7.87
CA VAL A 30 -4.48 -12.43 -8.05
C VAL A 30 -4.13 -10.95 -8.12
N TYR A 31 -3.08 -10.54 -7.40
CA TYR A 31 -2.57 -9.18 -7.40
C TYR A 31 -1.39 -8.97 -8.35
N GLY A 32 -1.00 -9.95 -9.17
CA GLY A 32 0.18 -9.83 -10.04
C GLY A 32 1.52 -9.71 -9.30
N LEU A 33 1.59 -10.12 -8.03
CA LEU A 33 2.76 -9.98 -7.17
C LEU A 33 3.46 -11.32 -6.90
N ASP A 34 4.74 -11.27 -6.52
CA ASP A 34 5.40 -12.39 -5.84
C ASP A 34 4.86 -12.53 -4.41
N GLU A 35 4.80 -13.77 -3.92
CA GLU A 35 4.31 -14.09 -2.59
C GLU A 35 4.99 -13.29 -1.47
N SER A 36 6.31 -13.12 -1.55
CA SER A 36 7.10 -12.42 -0.54
C SER A 36 6.76 -10.93 -0.49
N VAL A 37 6.44 -10.34 -1.64
CA VAL A 37 5.97 -8.96 -1.73
C VAL A 37 4.62 -8.84 -1.07
N LEU A 38 3.65 -9.70 -1.41
CA LEU A 38 2.31 -9.62 -0.80
C LEU A 38 2.37 -9.85 0.72
N VAL A 39 3.23 -10.74 1.21
CA VAL A 39 3.44 -10.97 2.65
C VAL A 39 3.90 -9.67 3.31
N SER A 40 4.91 -9.02 2.72
CA SER A 40 5.44 -7.75 3.20
C SER A 40 4.39 -6.63 3.18
N LEU A 41 3.59 -6.53 2.10
CA LEU A 41 2.52 -5.54 1.99
C LEU A 41 1.42 -5.77 3.03
N ALA A 42 0.96 -7.01 3.23
CA ALA A 42 -0.06 -7.33 4.21
C ALA A 42 0.37 -6.95 5.64
N HIS A 43 1.64 -7.22 5.98
CA HIS A 43 2.20 -6.84 7.27
C HIS A 43 2.30 -5.31 7.43
N HIS A 44 2.80 -4.61 6.40
CA HIS A 44 2.86 -3.15 6.38
C HIS A 44 1.47 -2.51 6.52
N LEU A 45 0.48 -2.97 5.76
CA LEU A 45 -0.88 -2.42 5.80
C LEU A 45 -1.56 -2.68 7.15
N THR A 46 -1.29 -3.81 7.78
CA THR A 46 -1.70 -4.06 9.18
C THR A 46 -1.14 -3.00 10.11
N TYR A 47 0.15 -2.68 9.99
CA TYR A 47 0.81 -1.64 10.80
C TYR A 47 0.19 -0.25 10.56
N ILE A 48 -0.02 0.14 9.30
CA ILE A 48 -0.65 1.42 8.94
C ILE A 48 -2.09 1.51 9.45
N ARG A 49 -2.89 0.46 9.26
CA ARG A 49 -4.26 0.40 9.75
C ARG A 49 -4.30 0.55 11.27
N ASN A 50 -3.38 -0.07 11.99
CA ASN A 50 -3.33 0.04 13.45
C ASN A 50 -2.98 1.47 13.90
N ILE A 51 -2.07 2.16 13.21
CA ILE A 51 -1.84 3.60 13.46
C ILE A 51 -3.15 4.37 13.32
N CYS A 52 -3.90 4.15 12.23
CA CYS A 52 -5.18 4.84 12.00
C CYS A 52 -6.21 4.52 13.09
N ALA A 53 -6.34 3.24 13.46
CA ALA A 53 -7.28 2.78 14.47
C ALA A 53 -6.98 3.31 15.88
N HIS A 54 -5.73 3.65 16.16
CA HIS A 54 -5.30 4.32 17.39
C HIS A 54 -5.19 5.84 17.23
N HIS A 55 -5.82 6.41 16.19
CA HIS A 55 -5.83 7.85 15.90
C HIS A 55 -4.43 8.48 15.77
N GLY A 56 -3.44 7.68 15.38
CA GLY A 56 -2.08 8.15 15.20
C GLY A 56 -1.89 8.94 13.90
N ARG A 57 -1.01 9.93 13.93
CA ARG A 57 -0.66 10.74 12.76
C ARG A 57 0.08 9.90 11.72
N LEU A 58 -0.42 9.90 10.47
CA LEU A 58 0.28 9.41 9.28
C LEU A 58 1.02 10.52 8.52
N TRP A 59 0.48 11.75 8.56
CA TRP A 59 1.10 12.92 7.96
C TRP A 59 2.55 13.08 8.45
N ASN A 60 3.49 13.20 7.50
CA ASN A 60 4.93 13.34 7.75
C ASN A 60 5.47 12.33 8.80
N LYS A 61 4.91 11.12 8.83
CA LYS A 61 5.37 10.04 9.72
C LYS A 61 6.47 9.25 9.03
N GLN A 62 7.50 8.90 9.80
CA GLN A 62 8.42 7.84 9.42
C GLN A 62 7.85 6.49 9.87
N VAL A 63 7.53 5.64 8.90
CA VAL A 63 7.04 4.27 9.11
C VAL A 63 8.23 3.33 9.34
N THR A 64 8.14 2.52 10.41
CA THR A 64 9.19 1.57 10.79
C THR A 64 9.06 0.24 10.06
N VAL A 65 7.83 -0.24 9.88
CA VAL A 65 7.54 -1.46 9.11
C VAL A 65 7.50 -1.08 7.63
N LYS A 66 8.60 -1.26 6.90
CA LYS A 66 8.67 -0.94 5.47
C LYS A 66 8.14 -2.10 4.63
N MET A 67 7.55 -1.76 3.49
CA MET A 67 7.20 -2.74 2.47
C MET A 67 8.38 -3.03 1.54
N ILE A 68 8.42 -4.24 0.98
CA ILE A 68 9.28 -4.56 -0.16
C ILE A 68 8.79 -3.79 -1.38
N VAL A 69 9.70 -3.15 -2.11
CA VAL A 69 9.39 -2.55 -3.41
C VAL A 69 9.26 -3.67 -4.45
N PRO A 70 8.10 -3.86 -5.08
CA PRO A 70 7.88 -4.90 -6.08
C PRO A 70 8.78 -4.69 -7.30
N THR A 71 9.24 -5.79 -7.89
CA THR A 71 9.87 -5.79 -9.21
C THR A 71 8.83 -5.89 -10.34
N SER A 72 7.65 -6.43 -10.03
CA SER A 72 6.51 -6.61 -10.93
C SER A 72 5.19 -6.36 -10.17
N PRO A 73 4.16 -5.76 -10.81
CA PRO A 73 4.20 -5.22 -12.17
C PRO A 73 5.05 -3.95 -12.27
N ALA A 74 5.56 -3.66 -13.47
CA ALA A 74 6.44 -2.51 -13.71
C ALA A 74 5.77 -1.17 -13.37
N SER A 75 4.45 -1.06 -13.61
CA SER A 75 3.65 0.12 -13.27
C SER A 75 3.70 0.43 -11.76
N LEU A 76 3.54 -0.59 -10.90
CA LEU A 76 3.60 -0.42 -9.46
C LEU A 76 5.02 -0.05 -8.99
N LYS A 77 6.05 -0.68 -9.56
CA LYS A 77 7.44 -0.33 -9.28
C LYS A 77 7.74 1.14 -9.61
N LEU A 78 7.33 1.60 -10.80
CA LEU A 78 7.55 2.95 -11.29
C LEU A 78 6.78 4.01 -10.47
N ALA A 79 5.64 3.63 -9.92
CA ALA A 79 4.84 4.50 -9.08
C ALA A 79 5.43 4.72 -7.69
N MET A 80 6.24 3.78 -7.18
CA MET A 80 6.80 3.87 -5.83
C MET A 80 8.08 4.72 -5.79
N ASN A 81 8.21 5.50 -4.71
CA ASN A 81 9.41 6.30 -4.45
C ASN A 81 10.44 5.47 -3.67
N GLY A 82 11.47 5.00 -4.37
CA GLY A 82 12.58 4.24 -3.79
C GLY A 82 13.42 5.02 -2.76
N ASN A 83 13.45 6.36 -2.85
CA ASN A 83 14.20 7.23 -1.94
C ASN A 83 13.43 7.56 -0.66
N ALA A 84 12.12 7.27 -0.62
CA ALA A 84 11.23 7.64 0.48
C ALA A 84 10.43 6.43 1.04
N GLN A 85 11.03 5.25 1.09
CA GLN A 85 10.34 3.99 1.47
C GLN A 85 9.68 3.99 2.85
N GLY A 86 10.16 4.82 3.78
CA GLY A 86 9.56 4.97 5.10
C GLY A 86 8.52 6.07 5.20
N ARG A 87 8.14 6.71 4.09
CA ARG A 87 7.11 7.74 4.04
C ARG A 87 5.80 7.17 3.52
N VAL A 88 4.70 7.86 3.83
CA VAL A 88 3.33 7.38 3.57
C VAL A 88 2.97 7.30 2.08
N TYR A 89 3.69 8.02 1.20
CA TYR A 89 3.41 8.00 -0.23
C TYR A 89 3.36 6.59 -0.83
N ASN A 90 4.34 5.73 -0.51
CA ASN A 90 4.36 4.37 -1.05
C ASN A 90 3.18 3.53 -0.57
N THR A 91 2.69 3.77 0.66
CA THR A 91 1.46 3.17 1.18
C THR A 91 0.25 3.59 0.35
N ILE A 92 0.15 4.87 0.03
CA ILE A 92 -0.95 5.43 -0.75
C ILE A 92 -0.96 4.87 -2.19
N ALA A 93 0.22 4.83 -2.83
CA ALA A 93 0.36 4.31 -4.19
C ALA A 93 0.01 2.80 -4.26
N VAL A 94 0.47 2.01 -3.29
CA VAL A 94 0.13 0.58 -3.18
C VAL A 94 -1.37 0.38 -2.93
N LEU A 95 -1.98 1.20 -2.06
CA LEU A 95 -3.41 1.10 -1.82
C LEU A 95 -4.21 1.38 -3.09
N GLY A 96 -3.82 2.37 -3.90
CA GLY A 96 -4.45 2.62 -5.20
C GLY A 96 -4.38 1.40 -6.11
N TYR A 97 -3.19 0.80 -6.24
CA TYR A 97 -3.01 -0.43 -7.01
C TYR A 97 -3.90 -1.58 -6.54
N LEU A 98 -3.97 -1.83 -5.22
CA LEU A 98 -4.79 -2.91 -4.67
C LEU A 98 -6.29 -2.62 -4.85
N MET A 99 -6.70 -1.36 -4.71
CA MET A 99 -8.09 -0.94 -4.90
C MET A 99 -8.54 -1.14 -6.35
N ASP A 100 -7.69 -0.92 -7.35
CA ASP A 100 -8.02 -1.16 -8.76
C ASP A 100 -8.35 -2.64 -9.04
N ILE A 101 -7.75 -3.55 -8.27
CA ILE A 101 -7.97 -5.00 -8.38
C ILE A 101 -9.20 -5.44 -7.58
N VAL A 102 -9.36 -4.95 -6.35
CA VAL A 102 -10.40 -5.40 -5.41
C VAL A 102 -11.73 -4.68 -5.63
N ALA A 103 -11.68 -3.42 -6.04
CA ALA A 103 -12.83 -2.56 -6.28
C ALA A 103 -12.56 -1.66 -7.52
N PRO A 104 -12.72 -2.18 -8.75
CA PRO A 104 -12.31 -1.48 -9.97
C PRO A 104 -12.97 -0.10 -10.20
N ASN A 105 -14.13 0.16 -9.60
CA ASN A 105 -14.85 1.43 -9.67
C ASN A 105 -14.57 2.34 -8.45
N ASN A 106 -13.42 2.16 -7.80
CA ASN A 106 -13.03 2.98 -6.66
C ASN A 106 -12.64 4.40 -7.09
N GLN A 107 -12.72 5.35 -6.15
CA GLN A 107 -12.30 6.73 -6.34
C GLN A 107 -11.02 7.06 -5.55
N TRP A 108 -10.20 6.06 -5.19
CA TRP A 108 -9.08 6.24 -4.27
C TRP A 108 -8.10 7.31 -4.76
N ARG A 109 -7.67 7.20 -6.03
CA ARG A 109 -6.70 8.11 -6.63
C ARG A 109 -7.23 9.53 -6.70
N GLU A 110 -8.46 9.69 -7.17
CA GLU A 110 -9.18 10.98 -7.27
C GLU A 110 -9.33 11.64 -5.90
N GLN A 111 -9.71 10.87 -4.87
CA GLN A 111 -9.89 11.38 -3.51
C GLN A 111 -8.57 11.83 -2.89
N ILE A 112 -7.48 11.08 -3.10
CA ILE A 112 -6.16 11.51 -2.62
C ILE A 112 -5.66 12.75 -3.37
N ALA A 113 -5.86 12.82 -4.70
CA ALA A 113 -5.53 14.01 -5.48
C ALA A 113 -6.29 15.24 -5.00
N GLY A 114 -7.61 15.14 -4.84
CA GLY A 114 -8.44 16.21 -4.30
C GLY A 114 -8.05 16.59 -2.87
N LEU A 115 -7.71 15.61 -2.01
CA LEU A 115 -7.23 15.87 -0.66
C LEU A 115 -5.93 16.68 -0.67
N MET A 116 -4.98 16.31 -1.53
CA MET A 116 -3.70 17.02 -1.67
C MET A 116 -3.86 18.43 -2.22
N ASP A 117 -4.78 18.62 -3.16
CA ASP A 117 -5.08 19.95 -3.70
C ASP A 117 -5.82 20.83 -2.68
N SER A 118 -6.65 20.24 -1.83
CA SER A 118 -7.39 20.96 -0.78
C SER A 118 -6.54 21.35 0.44
N CYS A 119 -5.33 20.81 0.57
CA CYS A 119 -4.47 21.03 1.72
C CYS A 119 -3.16 21.71 1.31
N PRO A 120 -3.12 23.02 1.02
CA PRO A 120 -1.91 23.69 0.54
C PRO A 120 -0.77 23.72 1.58
N LEU A 121 -1.09 23.56 2.86
CA LEU A 121 -0.10 23.45 3.94
C LEU A 121 0.53 22.04 4.04
N ALA A 122 0.00 21.08 3.29
CA ALA A 122 0.57 19.75 3.19
C ALA A 122 1.87 19.78 2.35
N ASP A 123 3.02 19.77 3.01
CA ASP A 123 4.30 19.46 2.35
C ASP A 123 4.31 18.00 1.82
N GLN A 124 3.95 17.87 0.53
CA GLN A 124 3.91 16.59 -0.18
C GLN A 124 5.29 15.92 -0.23
N ALA A 125 6.37 16.70 -0.33
CA ALA A 125 7.73 16.17 -0.36
C ALA A 125 8.11 15.55 1.00
N ALA A 126 7.72 16.16 2.11
CA ALA A 126 7.90 15.58 3.45
C ALA A 126 7.14 14.24 3.64
N MET A 127 6.07 14.03 2.87
CA MET A 127 5.34 12.76 2.80
C MET A 127 5.89 11.76 1.78
N GLY A 128 6.96 12.12 1.07
CA GLY A 128 7.63 11.26 0.10
C GLY A 128 6.99 11.25 -1.29
N PHE A 129 6.07 12.17 -1.59
CA PHE A 129 5.51 12.30 -2.94
C PHE A 129 6.61 12.79 -3.90
N PRO A 130 6.86 12.09 -5.02
CA PRO A 130 7.67 12.61 -6.11
C PRO A 130 7.08 13.91 -6.68
N SER A 131 7.90 14.82 -7.22
CA SER A 131 7.39 16.10 -7.76
C SER A 131 6.38 15.92 -8.91
N ASN A 132 6.50 14.84 -9.68
CA ASN A 132 5.64 14.50 -10.82
C ASN A 132 4.67 13.35 -10.49
N TRP A 133 4.31 13.15 -9.22
CA TRP A 133 3.56 11.97 -8.79
C TRP A 133 2.23 11.78 -9.52
N LYS A 134 1.50 12.87 -9.84
CA LYS A 134 0.23 12.84 -10.58
C LYS A 134 0.35 12.31 -12.01
N ASN A 135 1.57 12.26 -12.57
CA ASN A 135 1.85 11.75 -13.90
C ASN A 135 2.48 10.34 -13.88
N LEU A 136 2.57 9.71 -12.71
CA LEU A 136 3.10 8.36 -12.61
C LEU A 136 2.00 7.34 -12.95
N PRO A 137 2.34 6.16 -13.49
CA PRO A 137 1.34 5.16 -13.90
C PRO A 137 0.34 4.70 -12.84
N ALA A 138 0.63 4.89 -11.54
CA ALA A 138 -0.32 4.63 -10.46
C ALA A 138 -1.24 5.81 -10.11
N TRP A 139 -1.25 6.85 -10.95
CA TRP A 139 -2.15 8.00 -10.81
C TRP A 139 -2.89 8.36 -12.11
N ASP A 140 -2.59 7.66 -13.21
CA ASP A 140 -3.39 7.66 -14.44
C ASP A 140 -4.71 6.88 -14.28
#